data_AF-A0A9D3PW46-F1
#
_entry.id   AF-A0A9D3PW46-F1
#
_cell.length_a   1.000
_cell.length_b   1.000
_cell.length_c   1.000
_cell.angle_alpha   90.00
_cell.angle_beta   90.00
_cell.angle_gamma   90.00
#
_symmetry.space_group_name_H-M   'P 1'
#
loop_
_entity.id
_entity.type
_entity.pdbx_description
1 polymer ?
#
loop_
_entity_poly.entity_id
_entity_poly.type
_entity_poly.pdbx_seq_one_letter_code
_entity_poly.pdbx_strand_id
1 'polypeptide(L)'
;MDAFQTVLRFVMNQKATIGYSFMAILTIGGERIFSMVSFQCPCNRSQNFSYGLTFLLGPAVVLLALGFFFSTRMWRLFTGCCLNPLKLCPRGNCLGCTAVLLKVAAGACVAPVMWLCVALLNGTFYECAVSGLDDNLVVNLFCKNKTLMCRAELARVPCKRSKLPADESMELLLMFRAQSQILGWCIIVVAAIAGLVGTCYKNCRSQVSYLQLTFWKRYIEKEKEQFEAFATEYADKLAKRNLKSFFENCDPEVFPFPNHRSWEEISALYTFSNSEQYYSTLQRYVERSDRDYSSEKRPVLDVEHGFEMS
;
A
#
# COMPACT_ATOMS: atom_id res chain seq x y z
N MET A 1 -17.10 -30.81 -12.43
CA MET A 1 -15.96 -30.30 -11.64
C MET A 1 -14.96 -29.55 -12.53
N ASP A 2 -14.76 -29.96 -13.78
CA ASP A 2 -13.74 -29.36 -14.68
C ASP A 2 -14.07 -27.93 -15.14
N ALA A 3 -15.36 -27.62 -15.36
CA ALA A 3 -15.80 -26.25 -15.68
C ALA A 3 -15.51 -25.29 -14.51
N PHE A 4 -15.76 -25.73 -13.27
CA PHE A 4 -15.45 -24.95 -12.07
C PHE A 4 -13.95 -24.75 -11.91
N GLN A 5 -13.13 -25.80 -12.09
CA GLN A 5 -11.68 -25.65 -12.07
C GLN A 5 -11.15 -24.74 -13.18
N THR A 6 -11.77 -24.75 -14.36
CA THR A 6 -11.40 -23.88 -15.49
C THR A 6 -11.70 -22.42 -15.19
N VAL A 7 -12.88 -22.14 -14.62
CA VAL A 7 -13.25 -20.80 -14.15
C VAL A 7 -12.33 -20.35 -13.01
N LEU A 8 -12.02 -21.24 -12.07
CA LEU A 8 -11.13 -20.94 -10.95
C LEU A 8 -9.70 -20.64 -11.43
N ARG A 9 -9.18 -21.40 -12.41
CA ARG A 9 -7.90 -21.11 -13.07
C ARG A 9 -7.92 -19.78 -13.81
N PHE A 10 -9.02 -19.44 -14.47
CA PHE A 10 -9.16 -18.14 -15.14
C PHE A 10 -9.14 -16.98 -14.13
N VAL A 11 -9.90 -17.09 -13.04
CA VAL A 11 -9.92 -16.11 -11.95
C VAL A 11 -8.54 -16.01 -11.29
N MET A 12 -7.88 -17.14 -11.04
CA MET A 12 -6.53 -17.21 -10.49
C MET A 12 -5.49 -16.52 -11.39
N ASN A 13 -5.60 -16.67 -12.71
CA ASN A 13 -4.71 -16.03 -13.68
C ASN A 13 -4.93 -14.52 -13.78
N GLN A 14 -6.13 -14.03 -13.47
CA GLN A 14 -6.52 -12.62 -13.58
C GLN A 14 -6.70 -11.93 -12.22
N LYS A 15 -6.18 -12.50 -11.12
CA LYS A 15 -6.32 -11.98 -9.75
C LYS A 15 -6.06 -10.48 -9.63
N ALA A 16 -5.01 -9.98 -10.30
CA ALA A 16 -4.67 -8.56 -10.25
C ALA A 16 -5.72 -7.68 -10.93
N THR A 17 -6.16 -8.05 -12.14
CA THR A 17 -7.20 -7.33 -12.89
C THR A 17 -8.53 -7.34 -12.14
N ILE A 18 -8.94 -8.50 -11.62
CA ILE A 18 -10.17 -8.65 -10.82
C ILE A 18 -10.10 -7.81 -9.55
N GLY A 19 -8.95 -7.81 -8.87
CA GLY A 19 -8.72 -7.00 -7.67
C GLY A 19 -8.87 -5.50 -7.95
N TYR A 20 -8.28 -4.98 -9.03
CA TYR A 20 -8.44 -3.57 -9.39
C TYR A 20 -9.87 -3.21 -9.81
N SER A 21 -10.54 -4.06 -10.60
CA SER A 21 -11.93 -3.84 -10.97
C SER A 21 -12.86 -3.82 -9.76
N PHE A 22 -12.69 -4.75 -8.82
CA PHE A 22 -13.46 -4.77 -7.58
C PHE A 22 -13.20 -3.53 -6.72
N MET A 23 -11.93 -3.11 -6.60
CA MET A 23 -11.56 -1.89 -5.88
C MET A 23 -12.19 -0.64 -6.51
N ALA A 24 -12.24 -0.56 -7.83
CA ALA A 24 -12.91 0.53 -8.54
C ALA A 24 -14.42 0.58 -8.24
N ILE A 25 -15.11 -0.57 -8.29
CA ILE A 25 -16.54 -0.66 -7.97
C ILE A 25 -16.80 -0.21 -6.51
N LEU A 26 -16.01 -0.69 -5.56
CA LEU A 26 -16.12 -0.29 -4.16
C LEU A 26 -15.87 1.21 -3.99
N THR A 27 -14.92 1.79 -4.72
CA THR A 27 -14.61 3.21 -4.67
C THR A 27 -15.79 4.05 -5.18
N ILE A 28 -16.41 3.63 -6.29
CA ILE A 28 -17.61 4.28 -6.84
C ILE A 28 -18.78 4.18 -5.85
N GLY A 29 -19.03 2.99 -5.28
CA GLY A 29 -20.09 2.80 -4.29
C GLY A 29 -19.87 3.63 -3.03
N GLY A 30 -18.63 3.63 -2.50
CA GLY A 30 -18.26 4.41 -1.33
C GLY A 30 -18.43 5.91 -1.53
N GLU A 31 -17.97 6.45 -2.67
CA GLU A 31 -18.13 7.86 -3.01
C GLU A 31 -19.61 8.26 -3.09
N ARG A 32 -20.45 7.42 -3.73
CA ARG A 32 -21.89 7.66 -3.81
C ARG A 32 -22.56 7.69 -2.44
N ILE A 33 -22.16 6.80 -1.54
CA ILE A 33 -22.69 6.78 -0.16
C ILE A 33 -22.27 8.05 0.58
N PHE A 34 -21.00 8.44 0.55
CA PHE A 34 -20.53 9.65 1.24
C PHE A 34 -21.18 10.93 0.69
N SER A 35 -21.30 11.04 -0.63
CA SER A 35 -21.89 12.22 -1.28
C SER A 35 -23.40 12.34 -1.07
N MET A 36 -24.15 11.23 -1.03
CA MET A 36 -25.60 11.26 -0.84
C MET A 36 -26.03 11.33 0.63
N VAL A 37 -25.30 10.64 1.52
CA VAL A 37 -25.76 10.43 2.91
C VAL A 37 -25.20 11.46 3.88
N SER A 38 -23.94 11.88 3.70
CA SER A 38 -23.24 12.68 4.70
C SER A 38 -22.85 14.08 4.24
N PHE A 39 -22.70 14.32 2.94
CA PHE A 39 -22.12 15.57 2.46
C PHE A 39 -23.20 16.64 2.22
N GLN A 40 -23.13 17.71 3.01
CA GLN A 40 -23.93 18.91 2.81
C GLN A 40 -23.05 20.14 2.97
N CYS A 41 -22.88 20.93 1.90
CA CYS A 41 -22.00 22.09 1.94
C CYS A 41 -22.58 23.18 2.89
N PRO A 42 -21.81 23.69 3.87
CA PRO A 42 -22.33 24.53 4.95
C PRO A 42 -22.73 25.97 4.54
N CYS A 43 -22.63 26.33 3.26
CA CYS A 43 -22.92 27.68 2.74
C CYS A 43 -22.14 28.82 3.42
N ASN A 44 -21.00 28.52 4.04
CA ASN A 44 -20.23 29.47 4.83
C ASN A 44 -18.83 29.61 4.24
N ARG A 45 -18.47 30.85 3.88
CA ARG A 45 -17.26 31.16 3.11
C ARG A 45 -15.99 30.54 3.72
N SER A 46 -15.77 30.71 5.02
CA SER A 46 -14.58 30.23 5.71
C SER A 46 -14.54 28.71 5.90
N GLN A 47 -15.69 28.05 5.97
CA GLN A 47 -15.79 26.61 6.25
C GLN A 47 -15.90 25.77 4.99
N ASN A 48 -16.45 26.31 3.89
CA ASN A 48 -16.66 25.60 2.64
C ASN A 48 -15.37 24.98 2.08
N PHE A 49 -14.27 25.74 2.08
CA PHE A 49 -12.97 25.25 1.60
C PHE A 49 -12.48 24.07 2.44
N SER A 50 -12.39 24.23 3.77
CA SER A 50 -11.91 23.17 4.67
C SER A 50 -12.82 21.95 4.63
N TYR A 51 -14.15 22.13 4.61
CA TYR A 51 -15.11 21.04 4.61
C TYR A 51 -15.06 20.24 3.30
N GLY A 52 -15.12 20.91 2.15
CA GLY A 52 -15.00 20.27 0.84
C GLY A 52 -13.67 19.54 0.66
N LEU A 53 -12.56 20.17 1.07
CA LEU A 53 -11.24 19.55 1.00
C LEU A 53 -11.10 18.34 1.93
N THR A 54 -11.71 18.37 3.12
CA THR A 54 -11.67 17.24 4.06
C THR A 54 -12.38 16.02 3.49
N PHE A 55 -13.54 16.19 2.85
CA PHE A 55 -14.23 15.06 2.20
C PHE A 55 -13.51 14.60 0.93
N LEU A 56 -12.79 15.49 0.25
CA LEU A 56 -11.98 15.12 -0.92
C LEU A 56 -10.71 14.35 -0.53
N LEU A 57 -9.91 14.87 0.41
CA LEU A 57 -8.59 14.30 0.77
C LEU A 57 -8.63 13.34 1.95
N GLY A 58 -9.57 13.48 2.89
CA GLY A 58 -9.65 12.66 4.10
C GLY A 58 -9.70 11.16 3.80
N PRO A 59 -10.66 10.68 2.99
CA PRO A 59 -10.71 9.26 2.60
C PRO A 59 -9.45 8.82 1.84
N ALA A 60 -8.86 9.69 1.01
CA ALA A 60 -7.60 9.39 0.32
C ALA A 60 -6.45 9.14 1.30
N VAL A 61 -6.33 9.94 2.37
CA VAL A 61 -5.32 9.77 3.42
C VAL A 61 -5.54 8.46 4.21
N VAL A 62 -6.80 8.15 4.56
CA VAL A 62 -7.14 6.89 5.23
C VAL A 62 -6.79 5.68 4.35
N LEU A 63 -7.18 5.71 3.07
CA LEU A 63 -6.84 4.66 2.11
C LEU A 63 -5.34 4.52 1.92
N LEU A 64 -4.58 5.62 1.94
CA LEU A 64 -3.12 5.60 1.86
C LEU A 64 -2.52 4.90 3.08
N ALA A 65 -3.00 5.22 4.29
CA ALA A 65 -2.55 4.58 5.52
C ALA A 65 -2.83 3.06 5.51
N LEU A 66 -4.03 2.65 5.09
CA LEU A 66 -4.37 1.24 4.92
C LEU A 66 -3.48 0.57 3.85
N GLY A 67 -3.19 1.26 2.75
CA GLY A 67 -2.28 0.78 1.71
C GLY A 67 -0.86 0.49 2.22
N PHE A 68 -0.35 1.32 3.12
CA PHE A 68 0.92 1.04 3.81
C PHE A 68 0.79 -0.13 4.79
N PHE A 69 -0.29 -0.19 5.57
CA PHE A 69 -0.51 -1.25 6.57
C PHE A 69 -0.62 -2.64 5.94
N PHE A 70 -1.25 -2.79 4.77
CA PHE A 70 -1.37 -4.08 4.10
C PHE A 70 -0.16 -4.46 3.23
N SER A 71 0.87 -3.60 3.16
CA SER A 71 2.06 -3.86 2.34
C SER A 71 3.04 -4.79 3.06
N THR A 72 3.11 -6.05 2.62
CA THR A 72 4.12 -7.02 3.13
C THR A 72 5.56 -6.55 2.91
N ARG A 73 5.81 -5.78 1.85
CA ARG A 73 7.14 -5.19 1.59
C ARG A 73 7.51 -4.13 2.61
N MET A 74 6.52 -3.37 3.11
CA MET A 74 6.73 -2.39 4.18
C MET A 74 7.18 -3.11 5.46
N TRP A 75 6.46 -4.14 5.88
CA TRP A 75 6.83 -4.91 7.07
C TRP A 75 8.18 -5.61 6.94
N ARG A 76 8.51 -6.18 5.77
CA ARG A 76 9.84 -6.75 5.53
C ARG A 76 10.97 -5.72 5.67
N LEU A 77 10.70 -4.46 5.36
CA LEU A 77 11.66 -3.37 5.53
C LEU A 77 11.79 -2.98 7.00
N PHE A 78 10.68 -2.73 7.70
CA PHE A 78 10.69 -2.18 9.06
C PHE A 78 10.92 -3.20 10.18
N THR A 79 10.53 -4.47 9.99
CA THR A 79 10.69 -5.51 11.03
C THR A 79 12.17 -5.82 11.27
N GLY A 80 12.63 -5.54 12.50
CA GLY A 80 14.03 -5.70 12.92
C GLY A 80 14.92 -4.48 12.66
N CYS A 81 14.36 -3.33 12.25
CA CYS A 81 15.15 -2.11 11.99
C CYS A 81 15.90 -1.58 13.23
N CYS A 82 15.32 -1.71 14.44
CA CYS A 82 15.98 -1.28 15.67
C CYS A 82 17.13 -2.20 16.11
N LEU A 83 17.16 -3.45 15.60
CA LEU A 83 18.22 -4.42 15.88
C LEU A 83 19.39 -4.27 14.90
N ASN A 84 19.09 -3.93 13.64
CA ASN A 84 20.10 -3.76 12.61
C ASN A 84 19.71 -2.61 11.63
N PRO A 85 20.07 -1.34 11.94
CA PRO A 85 19.69 -0.20 11.12
C PRO A 85 20.31 -0.22 9.71
N LEU A 86 21.39 -0.98 9.52
CA LEU A 86 22.03 -1.20 8.23
C LEU A 86 21.18 -2.05 7.27
N LYS A 87 20.12 -2.70 7.77
CA LYS A 87 19.17 -3.50 6.96
C LYS A 87 18.28 -2.64 6.06
N LEU A 88 17.96 -1.41 6.48
CA LEU A 88 17.17 -0.47 5.66
C LEU A 88 18.00 0.10 4.51
N CYS A 89 19.19 0.61 4.83
CA CYS A 89 20.08 1.23 3.86
C CYS A 89 21.53 0.72 4.06
N PRO A 90 21.92 -0.42 3.46
CA PRO A 90 23.27 -0.94 3.60
C PRO A 90 24.29 0.02 2.97
N ARG A 91 25.30 0.42 3.74
CA ARG A 91 26.50 1.17 3.30
C ARG A 91 26.23 2.52 2.60
N GLY A 92 25.31 3.33 3.10
CA GLY A 92 25.13 4.71 2.61
C GLY A 92 24.48 4.83 1.23
N ASN A 93 23.95 3.75 0.65
CA ASN A 93 23.23 3.78 -0.62
C ASN A 93 21.79 4.32 -0.45
N CYS A 94 21.67 5.61 -0.15
CA CYS A 94 20.39 6.31 0.06
C CYS A 94 19.47 6.17 -1.16
N LEU A 95 20.04 6.15 -2.38
CA LEU A 95 19.31 5.96 -3.65
C LEU A 95 18.59 4.61 -3.74
N GLY A 96 19.21 3.52 -3.27
CA GLY A 96 18.57 2.22 -3.22
C GLY A 96 17.41 2.18 -2.23
N CYS A 97 17.62 2.80 -1.07
CA CYS A 97 16.65 2.89 0.02
C CYS A 97 15.40 3.67 -0.40
N THR A 98 15.59 4.86 -1.00
CA THR A 98 14.50 5.69 -1.53
C THR A 98 13.78 5.01 -2.69
N ALA A 99 14.47 4.28 -3.57
CA ALA A 99 13.84 3.52 -4.65
C ALA A 99 12.94 2.39 -4.12
N VAL A 100 13.29 1.73 -3.02
CA VAL A 100 12.44 0.71 -2.39
C VAL A 100 11.20 1.34 -1.75
N LEU A 101 11.38 2.43 -1.00
CA LEU A 101 10.26 3.18 -0.41
C LEU A 101 9.31 3.72 -1.48
N LEU A 102 9.83 4.28 -2.57
CA LEU A 102 9.02 4.77 -3.69
C LEU A 102 8.20 3.65 -4.34
N LYS A 103 8.76 2.44 -4.46
CA LYS A 103 8.02 1.26 -4.96
C LYS A 103 6.89 0.84 -4.02
N VAL A 104 7.09 0.96 -2.71
CA VAL A 104 6.04 0.68 -1.71
C VAL A 104 4.95 1.75 -1.78
N ALA A 105 5.35 3.03 -1.79
CA ALA A 105 4.43 4.17 -1.90
C ALA A 105 3.61 4.11 -3.19
N ALA A 106 4.22 3.84 -4.34
CA ALA A 106 3.52 3.70 -5.62
C ALA A 106 2.40 2.64 -5.59
N GLY A 107 2.62 1.53 -4.87
CA GLY A 107 1.58 0.52 -4.65
C GLY A 107 0.46 1.01 -3.71
N ALA A 108 0.82 1.70 -2.63
CA ALA A 108 -0.15 2.23 -1.65
C ALA A 108 -1.00 3.38 -2.22
N CYS A 109 -0.50 4.14 -3.19
CA CYS A 109 -1.20 5.27 -3.81
C CYS A 109 -2.32 4.88 -4.79
N VAL A 110 -2.45 3.60 -5.17
CA VAL A 110 -3.46 3.16 -6.14
C VAL A 110 -4.88 3.47 -5.67
N ALA A 111 -5.25 3.08 -4.45
CA ALA A 111 -6.58 3.34 -3.90
C ALA A 111 -6.87 4.85 -3.69
N PRO A 112 -5.96 5.65 -3.10
CA PRO A 112 -6.11 7.10 -3.01
C PRO A 112 -6.33 7.79 -4.36
N VAL A 113 -5.57 7.43 -5.39
CA VAL A 113 -5.73 8.00 -6.73
C VAL A 113 -7.09 7.65 -7.31
N MET A 114 -7.53 6.40 -7.19
CA MET A 114 -8.86 5.99 -7.65
C MET A 114 -9.98 6.77 -6.94
N TRP A 115 -9.88 6.95 -5.63
CA TRP A 115 -10.82 7.76 -4.86
C TRP A 115 -10.90 9.20 -5.41
N LEU A 116 -9.75 9.85 -5.57
CA LEU A 116 -9.69 11.23 -6.06
C LEU A 116 -10.30 11.36 -7.46
N CYS A 117 -10.03 10.40 -8.36
CA CYS A 117 -10.64 10.38 -9.69
C CYS A 117 -12.17 10.32 -9.60
N VAL A 118 -12.73 9.39 -8.82
CA VAL A 118 -14.18 9.23 -8.68
C VAL A 118 -14.82 10.47 -8.04
N ALA A 119 -14.23 10.97 -6.95
CA ALA A 119 -14.72 12.14 -6.24
C ALA A 119 -14.71 13.41 -7.11
N LEU A 120 -13.66 13.62 -7.90
CA LEU A 120 -13.55 14.75 -8.82
C LEU A 120 -14.49 14.64 -10.02
N LEU A 121 -14.75 13.42 -10.52
CA LEU A 121 -15.73 13.22 -11.59
C LEU A 121 -17.17 13.51 -11.13
N ASN A 122 -17.51 13.21 -9.87
CA ASN A 122 -18.81 13.60 -9.29
C ASN A 122 -18.92 15.12 -9.06
N GLY A 123 -17.82 15.73 -8.61
CA GLY A 123 -17.62 17.19 -8.56
C GLY A 123 -18.17 17.91 -7.32
N THR A 124 -19.01 17.26 -6.51
CA THR A 124 -19.71 17.88 -5.37
C THR A 124 -18.75 18.39 -4.29
N PHE A 125 -17.69 17.64 -3.96
CA PHE A 125 -16.70 18.06 -2.97
C PHE A 125 -15.86 19.25 -3.48
N TYR A 126 -15.50 19.24 -4.77
CA TYR A 126 -14.74 20.31 -5.42
C TYR A 126 -15.57 21.60 -5.52
N GLU A 127 -16.84 21.50 -5.95
CA GLU A 127 -17.79 22.61 -6.01
C GLU A 127 -17.89 23.35 -4.65
N CYS A 128 -18.00 22.60 -3.56
CA CYS A 128 -18.02 23.19 -2.22
C CYS A 128 -16.66 23.81 -1.86
N ALA A 129 -15.54 23.11 -2.10
CA ALA A 129 -14.22 23.60 -1.75
C ALA A 129 -13.86 24.90 -2.48
N VAL A 130 -14.04 24.93 -3.80
CA VAL A 130 -13.67 26.08 -4.66
C VAL A 130 -14.51 27.32 -4.34
N SER A 131 -15.76 27.14 -3.92
CA SER A 131 -16.66 28.24 -3.53
C SER A 131 -16.20 29.00 -2.28
N GLY A 132 -15.37 28.36 -1.44
CA GLY A 132 -14.80 28.94 -0.23
C GLY A 132 -13.39 29.50 -0.40
N LEU A 133 -12.85 29.56 -1.63
CA LEU A 133 -11.53 30.14 -1.88
C LEU A 133 -11.52 31.66 -1.62
N ASP A 134 -10.50 32.10 -0.90
CA ASP A 134 -10.27 33.52 -0.59
C ASP A 134 -9.22 34.19 -1.48
N ASP A 135 -8.65 33.46 -2.43
CA ASP A 135 -7.67 34.00 -3.37
C ASP A 135 -8.34 34.99 -4.36
N ASN A 136 -7.92 36.26 -4.28
CA ASN A 136 -8.37 37.34 -5.14
C ASN A 136 -8.22 37.01 -6.63
N LEU A 137 -7.12 36.37 -7.02
CA LEU A 137 -6.80 36.11 -8.42
C LEU A 137 -7.74 35.04 -9.01
N VAL A 138 -7.91 33.94 -8.28
CA VAL A 138 -8.75 32.80 -8.68
C VAL A 138 -10.23 33.19 -8.64
N VAL A 139 -10.67 33.95 -7.64
CA VAL A 139 -12.06 34.42 -7.53
C VAL A 139 -12.40 35.43 -8.65
N ASN A 140 -11.46 36.29 -9.04
CA ASN A 140 -11.67 37.23 -10.15
C ASN A 140 -11.79 36.53 -11.52
N LEU A 141 -11.18 35.35 -11.69
CA LEU A 141 -11.37 34.53 -12.89
C LEU A 141 -12.80 33.98 -12.98
N PHE A 142 -13.40 33.59 -11.85
CA PHE A 142 -14.77 33.07 -11.81
C PHE A 142 -15.83 34.16 -11.96
N CYS A 143 -15.61 35.31 -11.33
CA CYS A 143 -16.53 36.46 -11.35
C CYS A 143 -16.10 37.54 -12.36
N LYS A 144 -15.43 37.18 -13.46
CA LYS A 144 -14.95 38.15 -14.46
C LYS A 144 -16.13 38.94 -15.03
N ASN A 145 -16.08 40.27 -14.95
CA ASN A 145 -17.16 41.19 -15.31
C ASN A 145 -18.45 41.09 -14.46
N LYS A 146 -18.44 40.38 -13.32
CA LYS A 146 -19.60 40.30 -12.41
C LYS A 146 -19.45 41.28 -11.24
N THR A 147 -20.56 41.64 -10.61
CA THR A 147 -20.61 42.59 -9.48
C THR A 147 -19.90 42.06 -8.23
N LEU A 148 -19.55 42.96 -7.29
CA LEU A 148 -19.08 42.62 -5.93
C LEU A 148 -19.98 41.59 -5.22
N MET A 149 -21.25 41.49 -5.63
CA MET A 149 -22.22 40.50 -5.16
C MET A 149 -21.86 39.05 -5.55
N CYS A 150 -21.27 38.83 -6.74
CA CYS A 150 -20.79 37.50 -7.16
C CYS A 150 -19.77 36.95 -6.16
N ARG A 151 -18.84 37.81 -5.74
CA ARG A 151 -17.82 37.44 -4.77
C ARG A 151 -18.40 37.13 -3.40
N ALA A 152 -19.34 37.95 -2.91
CA ALA A 152 -19.95 37.77 -1.60
C ALA A 152 -20.82 36.50 -1.52
N GLU A 153 -21.54 36.18 -2.61
CA GLU A 153 -22.51 35.08 -2.64
C GLU A 153 -21.95 33.76 -3.19
N LEU A 154 -20.70 33.74 -3.67
CA LEU A 154 -20.05 32.54 -4.27
C LEU A 154 -20.14 31.30 -3.37
N ALA A 155 -19.89 31.47 -2.07
CA ALA A 155 -19.94 30.40 -1.08
C ALA A 155 -21.34 29.79 -0.88
N ARG A 156 -22.40 30.48 -1.35
CA ARG A 156 -23.79 30.01 -1.24
C ARG A 156 -24.32 29.39 -2.53
N VAL A 157 -23.57 29.48 -3.62
CA VAL A 157 -23.95 28.88 -4.92
C VAL A 157 -24.11 27.36 -4.82
N PRO A 158 -23.17 26.58 -4.24
CA PRO A 158 -23.29 25.11 -4.17
C PRO A 158 -24.51 24.63 -3.37
N CYS A 159 -25.00 25.45 -2.43
CA CYS A 159 -26.14 25.11 -1.60
C CYS A 159 -27.46 25.74 -2.06
N LYS A 160 -27.49 26.35 -3.25
CA LYS A 160 -28.70 26.93 -3.87
C LYS A 160 -29.39 28.00 -3.00
N ARG A 161 -28.61 28.71 -2.17
CA ARG A 161 -29.08 29.81 -1.29
C ARG A 161 -28.47 31.16 -1.65
N SER A 162 -27.81 31.26 -2.81
CA SER A 162 -27.24 32.51 -3.29
C SER A 162 -28.33 33.50 -3.68
N LYS A 163 -28.09 34.79 -3.44
CA LYS A 163 -28.95 35.88 -3.92
C LYS A 163 -28.74 36.26 -5.40
N LEU A 164 -27.86 35.55 -6.10
CA LEU A 164 -27.61 35.75 -7.53
C LEU A 164 -28.83 35.30 -8.36
N PRO A 165 -29.01 35.86 -9.58
CA PRO A 165 -29.99 35.32 -10.51
C PRO A 165 -29.77 33.82 -10.73
N ALA A 166 -30.86 33.06 -10.85
CA ALA A 166 -30.80 31.60 -10.95
C ALA A 166 -29.89 31.14 -12.09
N ASP A 167 -29.96 31.82 -13.23
CA ASP A 167 -29.15 31.55 -14.42
C ASP A 167 -27.64 31.69 -14.11
N GLU A 168 -27.22 32.80 -13.51
CA GLU A 168 -25.81 33.01 -13.14
C GLU A 168 -25.30 31.99 -12.12
N SER A 169 -26.14 31.61 -11.15
CA SER A 169 -25.77 30.61 -10.14
C SER A 169 -25.58 29.22 -10.78
N MET A 170 -26.38 28.90 -11.79
CA MET A 170 -26.30 27.65 -12.53
C MET A 170 -25.08 27.62 -13.45
N GLU A 171 -24.77 28.72 -14.14
CA GLU A 171 -23.54 28.87 -14.94
C GLU A 171 -22.29 28.64 -14.09
N LEU A 172 -22.21 29.27 -12.90
CA LEU A 172 -21.08 29.10 -11.98
C LEU A 172 -20.94 27.65 -11.50
N LEU A 173 -22.04 26.99 -11.18
CA LEU A 173 -22.04 25.61 -10.73
C LEU A 173 -21.62 24.64 -11.84
N LEU A 174 -22.09 24.86 -13.08
CA LEU A 174 -21.65 24.11 -14.27
C LEU A 174 -20.16 24.30 -14.53
N MET A 175 -19.64 25.52 -14.39
CA MET A 175 -18.22 25.83 -14.52
C MET A 175 -17.37 25.09 -13.47
N PHE A 176 -17.77 25.11 -12.19
CA PHE A 176 -17.06 24.38 -11.13
C PHE A 176 -17.07 22.88 -11.36
N ARG A 177 -18.22 22.32 -11.76
CA ARG A 177 -18.33 20.91 -12.12
C ARG A 177 -17.44 20.53 -13.29
N ALA A 178 -17.44 21.33 -14.35
CA ALA A 178 -16.60 21.11 -15.53
C ALA A 178 -15.11 21.14 -15.16
N GLN A 179 -14.67 22.10 -14.34
CA GLN A 179 -13.29 22.15 -13.85
C GLN A 179 -12.92 20.91 -13.04
N SER A 180 -13.81 20.47 -12.13
CA SER A 180 -13.59 19.25 -11.37
C SER A 180 -13.44 18.02 -12.26
N GLN A 181 -14.30 17.88 -13.28
CA GLN A 181 -14.25 16.75 -14.21
C GLN A 181 -12.99 16.77 -15.09
N ILE A 182 -12.56 17.96 -15.55
CA ILE A 182 -11.31 18.12 -16.28
C ILE A 182 -10.13 17.68 -15.39
N LEU A 183 -10.07 18.15 -14.15
CA LEU A 183 -9.04 17.73 -13.19
C LEU A 183 -9.06 16.22 -12.94
N GLY A 184 -10.26 15.63 -12.78
CA GLY A 184 -10.44 14.19 -12.64
C GLY A 184 -9.86 13.41 -13.83
N TRP A 185 -10.19 13.81 -15.06
CA TRP A 185 -9.64 13.19 -16.28
C TRP A 185 -8.14 13.40 -16.43
N CYS A 186 -7.62 14.59 -16.08
CA CYS A 186 -6.19 14.85 -16.08
C CYS A 186 -5.45 13.88 -15.15
N ILE A 187 -5.95 13.66 -13.93
CA ILE A 187 -5.35 12.70 -12.99
C ILE A 187 -5.40 11.28 -13.56
N ILE A 188 -6.52 10.85 -14.14
CA ILE A 188 -6.65 9.53 -14.77
C ILE A 188 -5.60 9.34 -15.87
N VAL A 189 -5.49 10.30 -16.80
CA VAL A 189 -4.55 10.23 -17.92
C VAL A 189 -3.10 10.22 -17.43
N VAL A 190 -2.75 11.13 -16.51
CA VAL A 190 -1.39 11.20 -15.94
C VAL A 190 -1.05 9.91 -15.19
N ALA A 191 -1.96 9.37 -14.38
CA ALA A 191 -1.73 8.12 -13.65
C ALA A 191 -1.57 6.92 -14.59
N ALA A 192 -2.38 6.84 -15.66
CA ALA A 192 -2.28 5.77 -16.66
C ALA A 192 -0.95 5.82 -17.42
N ILE A 193 -0.54 7.00 -17.89
CA ILE A 193 0.74 7.20 -18.58
C ILE A 193 1.91 6.91 -17.64
N ALA A 194 1.89 7.44 -16.41
CA ALA A 194 2.93 7.18 -15.42
C ALA A 194 3.04 5.69 -15.08
N GLY A 195 1.91 4.98 -14.95
CA GLY A 195 1.87 3.53 -14.73
C GLY A 195 2.47 2.74 -15.89
N LEU A 196 2.15 3.12 -17.14
CA LEU A 196 2.69 2.50 -18.34
C LEU A 196 4.20 2.73 -18.44
N VAL A 197 4.64 3.99 -18.37
CA VAL A 197 6.06 4.37 -18.44
C VAL A 197 6.85 3.71 -17.33
N GLY A 198 6.34 3.71 -16.09
CA GLY A 198 6.98 3.06 -14.95
C GLY A 198 7.13 1.55 -15.14
N THR A 199 6.11 0.89 -15.71
CA THR A 199 6.15 -0.54 -16.02
C THR A 199 7.14 -0.85 -17.15
N CYS A 200 7.10 -0.09 -18.23
CA CYS A 200 8.04 -0.21 -19.35
C CYS A 200 9.48 -0.01 -18.88
N TYR A 201 9.74 1.06 -18.14
CA TYR A 201 11.06 1.36 -17.58
C TYR A 201 11.57 0.23 -16.68
N LYS A 202 10.71 -0.28 -15.79
CA LYS A 202 11.05 -1.41 -14.91
C LYS A 202 11.41 -2.66 -15.72
N ASN A 203 10.65 -2.97 -16.76
CA ASN A 203 10.92 -4.13 -17.61
C ASN A 203 12.17 -3.94 -18.48
N CYS A 204 12.42 -2.74 -19.01
CA CYS A 204 13.63 -2.41 -19.78
C CYS A 204 14.91 -2.45 -18.94
N ARG A 205 14.85 -2.08 -17.65
CA ARG A 205 15.98 -2.18 -16.72
C ARG A 205 16.09 -3.54 -16.02
N SER A 206 15.22 -4.50 -16.37
CA SER A 206 15.30 -5.85 -15.84
C SER A 206 16.61 -6.49 -16.27
N GLN A 207 17.34 -7.10 -15.33
CA GLN A 207 18.54 -7.88 -15.64
C GLN A 207 18.23 -9.25 -16.22
N VAL A 208 16.96 -9.68 -16.18
CA VAL A 208 16.48 -10.97 -16.66
C VAL A 208 15.51 -10.83 -17.82
N SER A 209 15.47 -11.84 -18.69
CA SER A 209 14.51 -11.93 -19.79
C SER A 209 13.07 -12.12 -19.30
N TYR A 210 12.09 -11.84 -20.16
CA TYR A 210 10.67 -11.96 -19.83
C TYR A 210 10.26 -13.36 -19.37
N LEU A 211 10.75 -14.41 -20.04
CA LEU A 211 10.40 -15.80 -19.70
C LEU A 211 11.00 -16.19 -18.35
N GLN A 212 12.26 -15.81 -18.09
CA GLN A 212 12.92 -16.03 -16.80
C GLN A 212 12.22 -15.25 -15.68
N LEU A 213 11.80 -14.00 -15.91
CA LEU A 213 11.03 -13.21 -14.96
C LEU A 213 9.68 -13.88 -14.64
N THR A 214 9.04 -14.48 -15.64
CA THR A 214 7.77 -15.19 -15.46
C THR A 214 7.96 -16.47 -14.64
N PHE A 215 9.01 -17.25 -14.93
CA PHE A 215 9.40 -18.39 -14.10
C PHE A 215 9.68 -17.96 -12.66
N TRP A 216 10.47 -16.92 -12.48
CA TRP A 216 10.84 -16.39 -11.16
C TRP A 216 9.60 -16.02 -10.32
N LYS A 217 8.61 -15.32 -10.91
CA LYS A 217 7.36 -15.01 -10.21
C LYS A 217 6.62 -16.27 -9.75
N ARG A 218 6.55 -17.31 -10.61
CA ARG A 218 5.90 -18.59 -10.26
C ARG A 218 6.65 -19.34 -9.18
N TYR A 219 7.98 -19.33 -9.24
CA TYR A 219 8.83 -19.93 -8.22
C TYR A 219 8.55 -19.31 -6.85
N ILE A 220 8.54 -17.97 -6.72
CA ILE A 220 8.24 -17.30 -5.45
C ILE A 220 6.83 -17.64 -4.93
N GLU A 221 5.83 -17.71 -5.80
CA GLU A 221 4.46 -18.07 -5.39
C GLU A 221 4.42 -19.50 -4.82
N LYS A 222 5.05 -20.45 -5.51
CA LYS A 222 5.14 -21.85 -5.06
C LYS A 222 6.00 -22.04 -3.82
N GLU A 223 7.12 -21.33 -3.73
CA GLU A 223 7.98 -21.32 -2.55
C GLU A 223 7.19 -20.84 -1.33
N LYS A 224 6.39 -19.78 -1.47
CA LYS A 224 5.54 -19.27 -0.38
C LYS A 224 4.49 -20.30 0.05
N GLU A 225 3.76 -20.88 -0.89
CA GLU A 225 2.75 -21.91 -0.60
C GLU A 225 3.35 -23.09 0.16
N GLN A 226 4.51 -23.58 -0.29
CA GLN A 226 5.19 -24.69 0.38
C GLN A 226 5.74 -24.29 1.74
N PHE A 227 6.32 -23.09 1.85
CA PHE A 227 6.85 -22.58 3.12
C PHE A 227 5.74 -22.50 4.19
N GLU A 228 4.55 -22.01 3.85
CA GLU A 228 3.41 -21.94 4.77
C GLU A 228 2.96 -23.34 5.22
N ALA A 229 2.90 -24.31 4.30
CA ALA A 229 2.54 -25.69 4.62
C ALA A 229 3.57 -26.33 5.56
N PHE A 230 4.87 -26.24 5.25
CA PHE A 230 5.94 -26.76 6.09
C PHE A 230 6.01 -26.06 7.45
N ALA A 231 5.86 -24.73 7.50
CA ALA A 231 5.87 -23.98 8.76
C ALA A 231 4.72 -24.41 9.68
N THR A 232 3.53 -24.64 9.12
CA THR A 232 2.35 -25.12 9.88
C THR A 232 2.58 -26.52 10.44
N GLU A 233 3.12 -27.43 9.62
CA GLU A 233 3.42 -28.80 10.07
C GLU A 233 4.47 -28.82 11.19
N TYR A 234 5.55 -28.04 11.06
CA TYR A 234 6.58 -27.95 12.09
C TYR A 234 6.07 -27.29 13.38
N ALA A 235 5.18 -26.29 13.28
CA ALA A 235 4.54 -25.68 14.43
C ALA A 235 3.65 -26.68 15.19
N ASP A 236 2.86 -27.50 14.48
CA ASP A 236 2.03 -28.55 15.07
C ASP A 236 2.88 -29.60 15.80
N LYS A 237 3.98 -30.06 15.18
CA LYS A 237 4.92 -31.00 15.81
C LYS A 237 5.54 -30.43 17.08
N LEU A 238 6.00 -29.18 17.04
CA LEU A 238 6.61 -28.52 18.20
C LEU A 238 5.60 -28.33 19.34
N ALA A 239 4.36 -27.92 19.01
CA ALA A 239 3.29 -27.78 19.99
C ALA A 239 2.95 -29.11 20.65
N LYS A 240 2.79 -30.19 19.87
CA LYS A 240 2.53 -31.55 20.38
C LYS A 240 3.64 -32.05 21.28
N ARG A 241 4.91 -31.88 20.88
CA ARG A 241 6.08 -32.25 21.70
C ARG A 241 6.04 -31.57 23.06
N ASN A 242 5.82 -30.25 23.08
CA ASN A 242 5.83 -29.46 24.30
C ASN A 242 4.64 -29.80 25.22
N LEU A 243 3.44 -29.97 24.66
CA LEU A 243 2.27 -30.36 25.43
C LEU A 243 2.44 -31.77 26.02
N LYS A 244 2.98 -32.72 25.26
CA LYS A 244 3.26 -34.07 25.74
C LYS A 244 4.24 -34.05 26.93
N SER A 245 5.38 -33.38 26.77
CA SER A 245 6.40 -33.24 27.82
C SER A 245 5.84 -32.55 29.08
N PHE A 246 4.98 -31.54 28.91
CA PHE A 246 4.31 -30.85 30.03
C PHE A 246 3.34 -31.76 30.79
N PHE A 247 2.43 -32.46 30.09
CA PHE A 247 1.42 -33.30 30.74
C PHE A 247 1.98 -34.61 31.31
N GLU A 248 3.04 -35.16 30.69
CA GLU A 248 3.72 -36.37 31.16
C GLU A 248 4.86 -36.06 32.16
N ASN A 249 5.14 -34.77 32.42
CA ASN A 249 6.21 -34.29 33.30
C ASN A 249 7.58 -34.92 33.00
N CYS A 250 7.96 -34.92 31.72
CA CYS A 250 9.23 -35.50 31.24
C CYS A 250 10.03 -34.46 30.45
N ASP A 251 11.35 -34.66 30.35
CA ASP A 251 12.21 -33.77 29.57
C ASP A 251 11.89 -33.82 28.07
N PRO A 252 11.86 -32.68 27.38
CA PRO A 252 11.49 -32.64 25.97
C PRO A 252 12.60 -33.18 25.05
N GLU A 253 12.22 -33.97 24.05
CA GLU A 253 13.13 -34.47 23.00
C GLU A 253 13.76 -33.32 22.20
N VAL A 254 15.01 -33.48 21.74
CA VAL A 254 15.72 -32.45 20.96
C VAL A 254 14.98 -32.17 19.64
N PHE A 255 14.65 -30.91 19.39
CA PHE A 255 13.98 -30.47 18.16
C PHE A 255 14.92 -29.54 17.37
N PRO A 256 15.46 -29.98 16.21
CA PRO A 256 16.35 -29.15 15.43
C PRO A 256 15.58 -27.97 14.85
N PHE A 257 16.04 -26.75 15.15
CA PHE A 257 15.42 -25.52 14.67
C PHE A 257 16.47 -24.62 14.01
N PRO A 258 16.12 -23.88 12.93
CA PRO A 258 17.03 -22.90 12.38
C PRO A 258 17.36 -21.83 13.43
N ASN A 259 18.62 -21.41 13.48
CA ASN A 259 19.05 -20.38 14.42
C ASN A 259 18.49 -18.99 14.03
N HIS A 260 18.56 -18.04 14.95
CA HIS A 260 18.02 -16.69 14.72
C HIS A 260 18.65 -15.98 13.52
N ARG A 261 19.96 -16.19 13.28
CA ARG A 261 20.68 -15.59 12.16
C ARG A 261 20.17 -16.09 10.81
N SER A 262 19.88 -17.39 10.69
CA SER A 262 19.25 -17.98 9.50
C SER A 262 17.91 -17.32 9.18
N TRP A 263 17.08 -17.09 10.20
CA TRP A 263 15.79 -16.41 10.06
C TRP A 263 15.91 -14.95 9.61
N GLU A 264 16.90 -14.23 10.14
CA GLU A 264 17.16 -12.84 9.74
C GLU A 264 17.62 -12.76 8.27
N GLU A 265 18.52 -13.65 7.84
CA GLU A 265 19.07 -13.66 6.48
C GLU A 265 18.02 -13.98 5.41
N ILE A 266 17.16 -14.98 5.63
CA ILE A 266 16.10 -15.31 4.67
C ILE A 266 15.02 -14.23 4.60
N SER A 267 14.90 -13.40 5.65
CA SER A 267 13.94 -12.28 5.74
C SER A 267 14.43 -11.00 5.06
N ALA A 268 15.67 -10.97 4.56
CA ALA A 268 16.22 -9.80 3.89
C ALA A 268 15.48 -9.49 2.55
N LEU A 269 15.56 -8.23 2.11
CA LEU A 269 15.05 -7.85 0.79
C LEU A 269 15.92 -8.49 -0.30
N TYR A 270 15.29 -9.29 -1.15
CA TYR A 270 15.97 -9.94 -2.26
C TYR A 270 16.24 -8.95 -3.40
N THR A 271 17.49 -8.95 -3.88
CA THR A 271 17.92 -8.26 -5.10
C THR A 271 18.60 -9.25 -6.02
N PHE A 272 18.12 -9.37 -7.26
CA PHE A 272 18.72 -10.24 -8.26
C PHE A 272 20.09 -9.71 -8.70
N SER A 273 21.06 -10.62 -8.88
CA SER A 273 22.37 -10.34 -9.44
C SER A 273 22.71 -11.38 -10.50
N ASN A 274 23.19 -10.95 -11.67
CA ASN A 274 23.62 -11.87 -12.75
C ASN A 274 24.73 -12.84 -12.33
N SER A 275 25.50 -12.50 -11.29
CA SER A 275 26.59 -13.34 -10.76
C SER A 275 26.09 -14.53 -9.92
N GLU A 276 24.86 -14.47 -9.42
CA GLU A 276 24.27 -15.47 -8.52
C GLU A 276 22.85 -15.80 -9.01
N GLN A 277 22.66 -16.95 -9.68
CA GLN A 277 21.38 -17.37 -10.29
C GLN A 277 20.34 -17.90 -9.27
N TYR A 278 20.21 -17.23 -8.13
CA TYR A 278 19.19 -17.57 -7.13
C TYR A 278 17.90 -16.77 -7.40
N TYR A 279 16.74 -17.29 -7.03
CA TYR A 279 15.44 -16.65 -7.22
C TYR A 279 14.81 -16.15 -5.91
N SER A 280 15.35 -16.55 -4.76
CA SER A 280 14.92 -16.09 -3.45
C SER A 280 16.10 -15.99 -2.48
N THR A 281 15.90 -15.28 -1.37
CA THR A 281 16.86 -15.26 -0.25
C THR A 281 17.00 -16.63 0.41
N LEU A 282 15.91 -17.40 0.47
CA LEU A 282 15.91 -18.76 0.99
C LEU A 282 16.72 -19.70 0.10
N GLN A 283 16.51 -19.67 -1.22
CA GLN A 283 17.31 -20.44 -2.17
C GLN A 283 18.79 -20.08 -2.05
N ARG A 284 19.11 -18.78 -2.00
CA ARG A 284 20.48 -18.31 -1.82
C ARG A 284 21.10 -18.79 -0.50
N TYR A 285 20.32 -18.82 0.58
CA TYR A 285 20.79 -19.33 1.88
C TYR A 285 21.10 -20.83 1.82
N VAL A 286 20.24 -21.60 1.17
CA VAL A 286 20.41 -23.05 1.00
C VAL A 286 21.59 -23.32 0.05
N GLU A 287 21.67 -22.73 -1.12
CA GLU A 287 22.67 -23.11 -2.14
C GLU A 287 24.09 -22.56 -1.87
N ARG A 288 24.32 -21.79 -0.80
CA ARG A 288 25.65 -21.35 -0.38
C ARG A 288 26.46 -22.49 0.26
N SER A 289 27.77 -22.50 -0.04
CA SER A 289 28.75 -23.50 0.40
C SER A 289 29.11 -23.39 1.89
N ASP A 290 29.16 -22.16 2.43
CA ASP A 290 29.49 -21.86 3.84
C ASP A 290 28.23 -21.78 4.71
N ARG A 291 27.60 -22.94 4.97
CA ARG A 291 26.52 -22.99 5.97
C ARG A 291 27.09 -23.17 7.37
N ASP A 292 26.78 -22.26 8.29
CA ASP A 292 26.96 -22.47 9.73
C ASP A 292 25.98 -23.57 10.22
N TYR A 293 26.31 -24.84 9.98
CA TYR A 293 25.69 -25.97 10.68
C TYR A 293 26.44 -26.22 12.01
N SER A 294 26.66 -25.18 12.81
CA SER A 294 27.09 -25.38 14.19
C SER A 294 25.84 -25.59 15.04
N SER A 295 25.57 -26.84 15.42
CA SER A 295 24.79 -27.11 16.62
C SER A 295 25.52 -26.42 17.78
N GLU A 296 25.07 -25.23 18.17
CA GLU A 296 25.61 -24.52 19.32
C GLU A 296 25.20 -25.31 20.58
N LYS A 297 25.95 -26.38 20.89
CA LYS A 297 26.10 -26.84 22.26
C LYS A 297 26.88 -25.74 22.98
N ARG A 298 26.18 -24.73 23.51
CA ARG A 298 26.75 -23.97 24.62
C ARG A 298 26.76 -24.91 25.82
N PRO A 299 27.92 -25.27 26.38
CA PRO A 299 27.91 -25.82 27.73
C PRO A 299 27.40 -24.69 28.63
N VAL A 300 26.33 -24.99 29.37
CA VAL A 300 25.98 -24.22 30.56
C VAL A 300 27.22 -24.27 31.45
N LEU A 301 27.85 -23.12 31.65
CA LEU A 301 28.87 -22.97 32.68
C LEU A 301 28.19 -23.21 34.03
N ASP A 302 28.38 -24.40 34.58
CA ASP A 302 28.19 -24.64 36.00
C ASP A 302 29.13 -23.71 36.75
N VAL A 303 28.56 -22.68 37.36
CA VAL A 303 29.23 -21.90 38.40
C VAL A 303 29.00 -22.66 39.70
N GLU A 304 29.72 -23.76 39.88
CA GLU A 304 30.08 -24.21 41.22
C GLU A 304 31.30 -23.39 41.64
N HIS A 305 31.08 -22.38 42.48
CA HIS A 305 32.07 -21.95 43.46
C HIS A 305 31.38 -21.83 44.81
N GLY A 306 31.63 -22.85 45.63
CA GLY A 306 31.26 -22.87 47.02
C GLY A 306 31.87 -21.68 47.77
N PHE A 307 31.06 -21.12 48.66
CA PHE A 307 31.52 -20.32 49.77
C PHE A 307 31.04 -21.00 51.04
N GLU A 308 31.93 -21.77 51.67
CA GLU A 308 31.91 -21.97 53.12
C GLU A 308 33.26 -21.58 53.72
N MET A 309 33.14 -20.66 54.68
CA MET A 309 33.95 -20.40 55.86
C MET A 309 35.35 -19.76 55.74
N SER A 310 35.41 -18.50 56.19
CA SER A 310 36.02 -18.17 57.50
C SER A 310 35.17 -17.11 58.19
#